data_AF-A0A7L2EXH4-F1
#
_entry.id   AF-A0A7L2EXH4-F1
#
_cell.length_a   1.000
_cell.length_b   1.000
_cell.length_c   1.000
_cell.angle_alpha   90.00
_cell.angle_beta   90.00
_cell.angle_gamma   90.00
#
_symmetry.space_group_name_H-M   'P 1'
#
loop_
_entity.id
_entity.type
_entity.pdbx_description
1 polymer ?
#
loop_
_entity_poly.entity_id
_entity_poly.type
_entity_poly.pdbx_seq_one_letter_code
_entity_poly.pdbx_strand_id
1 'polypeptide(L)' 'MANHSQLNFQDASSPIIKELTGFHDHTLMVALAICSLVLYLLTHILTEKLSSSTVDAQEMELI' A
#
# COMPACT_ATOMS: atom_id res chain seq x y z
N MET A 1 -12.09 24.27 -7.13
CA MET A 1 -11.35 24.98 -6.07
C MET A 1 -11.23 24.03 -4.90
N ALA A 2 -10.11 24.03 -4.19
CA ALA A 2 -9.92 23.14 -3.05
C ALA A 2 -10.84 23.54 -1.89
N ASN A 3 -11.48 22.54 -1.28
CA ASN A 3 -12.29 22.72 -0.08
C ASN A 3 -11.48 22.45 1.19
N HIS A 4 -11.92 23.03 2.31
CA HIS A 4 -11.32 22.71 3.61
C HIS A 4 -11.47 21.21 3.91
N SER A 5 -10.39 20.57 4.39
CA SER A 5 -10.34 19.13 4.69
C SER A 5 -10.43 18.19 3.47
N GLN A 6 -10.16 18.67 2.27
CA GLN A 6 -10.15 17.82 1.08
C GLN A 6 -8.88 16.93 1.03
N LEU A 7 -9.08 15.61 1.14
CA LEU A 7 -8.00 14.61 1.06
C LEU A 7 -7.77 14.07 -0.36
N ASN A 8 -8.82 14.03 -1.19
CA ASN A 8 -8.73 13.55 -2.57
C ASN A 8 -8.44 14.71 -3.55
N PHE A 9 -8.22 14.39 -4.83
CA PHE A 9 -8.08 15.40 -5.88
C PHE A 9 -9.34 16.26 -6.06
N GLN A 10 -9.15 17.46 -6.61
CA GLN A 10 -10.26 18.31 -7.03
C GLN A 10 -11.01 17.67 -8.20
N ASP A 11 -12.27 18.08 -8.39
CA ASP A 11 -13.07 17.65 -9.53
C ASP A 11 -12.31 17.89 -10.85
N ALA A 12 -12.36 16.89 -11.74
CA ALA A 12 -11.62 16.92 -12.98
C ALA A 12 -12.17 18.00 -13.92
N SER A 13 -11.35 19.02 -14.20
CA SER A 13 -11.68 20.08 -15.16
C SER A 13 -11.39 19.68 -16.62
N SER A 14 -10.82 18.50 -16.88
CA SER A 14 -10.53 18.00 -18.23
C SER A 14 -10.56 16.46 -18.30
N PRO A 15 -10.73 15.87 -19.50
CA PRO A 15 -10.71 14.41 -19.68
C PRO A 15 -9.40 13.77 -19.20
N ILE A 16 -8.27 14.45 -19.38
CA ILE A 16 -6.95 13.93 -18.98
C ILE A 16 -6.85 13.82 -17.45
N ILE A 17 -7.37 14.80 -16.71
CA ILE A 17 -7.36 14.75 -15.24
C ILE A 17 -8.20 13.59 -14.72
N LYS A 18 -9.31 13.28 -15.39
CA LYS A 18 -10.15 12.11 -15.04
C LYS A 18 -9.37 10.80 -15.19
N GLU A 19 -8.65 10.62 -16.30
CA GLU A 19 -7.80 9.44 -16.51
C GLU A 19 -6.68 9.35 -15.48
N LEU A 20 -6.06 10.48 -15.14
CA LEU A 20 -4.99 10.54 -14.14
C LEU A 20 -5.48 10.18 -12.74
N THR A 21 -6.69 10.64 -12.36
CA THR A 21 -7.31 10.25 -11.09
C THR A 21 -7.63 8.76 -11.07
N GLY A 22 -8.11 8.17 -12.17
CA GLY A 22 -8.31 6.73 -12.27
C GLY A 22 -7.01 5.92 -12.13
N PHE A 23 -5.93 6.38 -12.76
CA PHE A 23 -4.61 5.77 -12.60
C PHE A 23 -4.07 5.90 -11.17
N HIS A 24 -4.25 7.06 -10.55
CA HIS A 24 -3.89 7.29 -9.17
C HIS A 24 -4.63 6.32 -8.24
N ASP A 25 -5.94 6.18 -8.38
CA ASP A 25 -6.74 5.31 -7.51
C ASP A 25 -6.30 3.85 -7.61
N HIS A 26 -5.99 3.37 -8.82
CA HIS A 26 -5.42 2.04 -9.01
C HIS A 26 -4.04 1.90 -8.34
N THR A 27 -3.18 2.90 -8.48
CA THR A 27 -1.84 2.90 -7.87
C THR A 27 -1.94 2.93 -6.33
N LEU A 28 -2.83 3.75 -5.79
CA LEU A 28 -3.05 3.90 -4.36
C LEU A 28 -3.61 2.61 -3.75
N MET A 29 -4.50 1.90 -4.46
CA MET A 29 -5.01 0.59 -4.04
C MET A 29 -3.85 -0.42 -3.85
N VAL A 30 -2.93 -0.50 -4.80
CA VAL A 30 -1.77 -1.40 -4.72
C VAL A 30 -0.82 -0.98 -3.59
N ALA A 31 -0.53 0.32 -3.47
CA ALA A 31 0.33 0.84 -2.42
C ALA A 31 -0.22 0.54 -1.01
N LEU A 32 -1.52 0.74 -0.78
CA LEU A 32 -2.16 0.43 0.50
C LEU A 32 -2.21 -1.08 0.78
N ALA A 33 -2.37 -1.92 -0.26
CA ALA A 33 -2.29 -3.37 -0.10
C ALA A 33 -0.89 -3.80 0.36
N ILE A 34 0.17 -3.26 -0.23
CA ILE A 34 1.55 -3.56 0.18
C ILE A 34 1.82 -3.03 1.60
N CYS A 35 1.44 -1.79 1.90
CA CYS A 35 1.63 -1.21 3.23
C CYS A 35 0.91 -2.00 4.33
N SER A 36 -0.33 -2.44 4.07
CA SER A 36 -1.09 -3.24 5.03
C SER A 36 -0.52 -4.65 5.21
N LEU A 37 -0.03 -5.28 4.13
CA LEU A 37 0.67 -6.57 4.22
C LEU A 37 1.95 -6.45 5.06
N VAL A 38 2.78 -5.45 4.80
CA VAL A 38 4.01 -5.21 5.57
C VAL A 38 3.69 -4.93 7.03
N LEU A 39 2.70 -4.08 7.31
CA LEU A 39 2.28 -3.78 8.67
C LEU A 39 1.79 -5.05 9.40
N TYR A 40 1.00 -5.89 8.72
CA TYR A 40 0.54 -7.16 9.27
C TYR A 40 1.70 -8.11 9.59
N LEU A 41 2.69 -8.25 8.70
CA LEU A 41 3.86 -9.08 8.95
C LEU A 41 4.69 -8.55 10.13
N LEU A 42 4.85 -7.23 10.25
CA LEU A 42 5.54 -6.61 11.37
C LEU A 42 4.82 -6.88 12.70
N THR A 43 3.50 -6.70 12.76
CA THR A 43 2.74 -6.99 13.98
C THR A 43 2.81 -8.47 14.33
N HIS A 44 2.69 -9.35 13.34
CA HIS A 44 2.79 -10.80 13.52
C HIS A 44 4.13 -11.19 14.16
N ILE A 45 5.26 -10.76 13.59
CA ILE A 45 6.61 -11.07 14.13
C ILE A 45 6.78 -10.56 15.56
N LEU A 46 6.24 -9.37 15.88
CA LEU A 46 6.35 -8.81 17.23
C LEU A 46 5.49 -9.53 18.27
N THR A 47 4.36 -10.10 17.86
CA THR A 47 3.45 -10.84 18.75
C THR A 47 3.79 -12.32 18.90
N GLU A 48 4.56 -12.87 17.97
CA GLU A 48 4.93 -14.28 17.97
C GLU A 48 5.84 -14.62 19.16
N LYS A 49 5.53 -15.74 19.83
CA LYS A 49 6.29 -16.21 21.00
C LYS A 49 7.41 -17.17 20.63
N LEU A 50 7.32 -17.80 19.45
CA LEU A 50 8.36 -18.70 18.95
C LEU A 50 9.38 -17.91 18.13
N SER A 51 10.66 -18.10 18.45
CA SER A 51 11.78 -17.57 17.67
C SER A 51 12.64 -18.73 17.18
N SER A 52 12.83 -18.83 15.87
CA SER A 52 13.73 -19.78 15.23
C SER A 52 14.94 -19.05 14.67
N SER A 53 16.16 -19.49 15.02
CA SER A 53 17.41 -18.85 14.59
C SER A 53 18.04 -19.45 13.34
N THR A 54 17.50 -20.55 12.81
CA THR A 54 18.00 -21.24 11.62
C THR A 54 16.87 -21.42 10.62
N VAL A 55 16.74 -20.45 9.70
CA VAL A 55 15.79 -20.50 8.57
C VAL A 55 16.61 -20.33 7.30
N ASP A 56 16.45 -21.26 6.36
CA ASP A 56 16.99 -21.10 5.01
C ASP A 56 16.06 -20.17 4.21
N ALA A 57 16.62 -19.08 3.67
CA ALA A 57 15.83 -18.00 3.07
C ALA A 57 15.73 -18.07 1.54
N GLN A 58 16.47 -18.98 0.89
CA GLN A 58 16.65 -18.96 -0.57
C GLN A 58 15.34 -19.09 -1.35
N GLU A 59 14.37 -19.87 -0.85
CA GLU A 59 13.04 -19.99 -1.48
C GLU A 59 12.20 -18.71 -1.32
N MET A 60 12.38 -17.95 -0.23
CA MET A 60 11.66 -16.71 0.03
C MET A 60 12.19 -15.53 -0.79
N GLU A 61 13.50 -15.48 -1.07
CA GLU A 61 14.11 -14.40 -1.87
C GLU A 61 13.68 -14.40 -3.34
N LEU A 62 13.20 -15.55 -3.84
CA LEU A 62 12.71 -15.68 -5.21
C LEU A 62 11.31 -15.08 -5.39
N ILE A 63 10.52 -15.02 -4.32
CA ILE A 63 9.12 -14.58 -4.30
C ILE A 63 9.05 -13.06 -4.16
#